data_AF-A0A914DSQ7-F1
#
_entry.id   AF-A0A914DSQ7-F1
#
_cell.length_a   1.000
_cell.length_b   1.000
_cell.length_c   1.000
_cell.angle_alpha   90.00
_cell.angle_beta   90.00
_cell.angle_gamma   90.00
#
_symmetry.space_group_name_H-M   'P 1'
#
loop_
_entity.id
_entity.type
_entity.pdbx_description
1 polymer ?
#
loop_
_entity_poly.entity_id
_entity_poly.type
_entity_poly.pdbx_seq_one_letter_code
_entity_poly.pdbx_strand_id
1 'polypeptide(L)' 'MKNRVEETWSKLDDKIRIDYGEAFKNYLISIWNKRLQLAASKRFDYVVDSYYHAITAKYPRCRYRCAYKEKLAMFL' A
#
# COMPACT_ATOMS: atom_id res chain seq x y z
N MET A 1 -7.95 -2.37 8.81
CA MET A 1 -6.55 -2.54 9.27
C MET A 1 -6.47 -3.15 10.67
N LYS A 2 -7.13 -2.57 11.68
CA LYS A 2 -7.11 -3.09 13.07
C LYS A 2 -7.25 -4.62 13.16
N ASN A 3 -8.30 -5.19 12.59
CA ASN A 3 -8.55 -6.64 12.66
C ASN A 3 -7.40 -7.47 12.05
N ARG A 4 -6.81 -7.01 10.94
CA ARG A 4 -5.64 -7.68 10.34
C ARG A 4 -4.42 -7.65 11.25
N VAL A 5 -4.18 -6.53 11.93
CA VAL A 5 -3.06 -6.40 12.88
C VAL A 5 -3.28 -7.32 14.08
N GLU A 6 -4.48 -7.34 14.66
CA GLU A 6 -4.80 -8.21 15.80
C GLU A 6 -4.73 -9.70 15.43
N GLU A 7 -5.20 -10.06 14.24
CA GLU A 7 -5.13 -11.44 13.75
C GLU A 7 -3.67 -11.90 13.61
N THR A 8 -2.83 -11.10 12.96
CA THR A 8 -1.39 -11.40 12.86
C THR A 8 -0.74 -11.41 14.23
N TRP A 9 -1.09 -10.46 15.12
CA TRP A 9 -0.56 -10.38 16.48
C TRP A 9 -0.86 -11.64 17.29
N SER A 10 -2.06 -12.20 17.18
CA SER A 10 -2.43 -13.44 17.88
C SER A 10 -1.65 -14.68 17.44
N LYS A 11 -1.06 -14.63 16.24
CA LYS A 11 -0.28 -15.72 15.64
C LYS A 11 1.22 -15.59 15.89
N LEU A 12 1.68 -14.52 16.54
CA LEU A 12 3.10 -14.29 16.82
C LEU A 12 3.54 -14.98 18.10
N ASP A 13 4.74 -15.54 18.06
CA ASP A 13 5.44 -16.07 19.23
C ASP A 13 5.56 -15.00 20.33
N ASP A 14 5.47 -15.46 21.58
CA ASP A 14 5.51 -14.63 22.79
C ASP A 14 6.77 -13.76 22.84
N LYS A 15 7.91 -14.32 22.43
CA LYS A 15 9.18 -13.60 22.34
C LYS A 15 9.08 -12.38 21.41
N ILE A 16 8.42 -12.53 20.27
CA ILE A 16 8.26 -11.46 19.27
C ILE A 16 7.24 -10.42 19.77
N ARG A 17 6.15 -10.87 20.42
CA ARG A 17 5.16 -9.95 21.01
C ARG A 17 5.75 -9.09 22.12
N ILE A 18 6.63 -9.67 22.94
CA ILE A 18 7.35 -8.93 23.99
C ILE A 18 8.32 -7.92 23.38
N ASP A 19 9.09 -8.33 22.35
CA ASP A 19 10.08 -7.47 21.69
C ASP A 19 9.46 -6.25 21.02
N TYR A 20 8.39 -6.44 20.23
CA TYR A 20 7.66 -5.31 19.62
C TYR A 20 6.85 -4.52 20.64
N GLY A 21 6.23 -5.20 21.60
CA GLY A 21 5.39 -4.60 22.62
C GLY A 21 4.00 -4.19 22.14
N GLU A 22 3.04 -4.28 23.06
CA GLU A 22 1.64 -3.95 22.77
C GLU A 22 1.42 -2.45 22.51
N ALA A 23 2.25 -1.59 23.11
CA ALA A 23 2.24 -0.15 22.87
C ALA A 23 2.52 0.18 21.39
N PHE A 24 3.50 -0.47 20.78
CA PHE A 24 3.81 -0.29 19.35
C PHE A 24 2.65 -0.76 18.46
N LYS A 25 2.09 -1.96 18.74
CA LYS A 25 0.92 -2.48 18.04
C LYS A 25 -0.23 -1.47 18.06
N ASN A 26 -0.57 -0.96 19.24
CA ASN A 26 -1.67 -0.01 19.41
C ASN A 26 -1.38 1.34 18.73
N TYR A 27 -0.14 1.81 18.80
CA TYR A 27 0.30 3.00 18.07
C TYR A 27 0.14 2.84 16.56
N LEU A 28 0.62 1.72 16.00
CA LEU A 28 0.49 1.39 14.58
C LEU A 28 -0.98 1.40 14.14
N ILE A 29 -1.86 0.73 14.89
CA ILE A 29 -3.31 0.69 14.61
C ILE A 29 -3.88 2.12 14.60
N SER A 30 -3.49 2.96 15.56
CA SER A 30 -4.02 4.32 15.70
C SER A 30 -3.58 5.27 14.57
N ILE A 31 -2.35 5.11 14.06
CA ILE A 31 -1.77 6.05 13.09
C ILE A 31 -2.01 5.62 11.64
N TRP A 32 -2.24 4.32 11.40
CA TRP A 32 -2.35 3.75 10.05
C TRP A 32 -3.35 4.48 9.15
N ASN A 33 -4.60 4.59 9.60
CA ASN A 33 -5.66 5.24 8.81
C ASN A 33 -5.37 6.72 8.57
N LYS A 34 -4.86 7.42 9.58
CA LYS A 34 -4.51 8.85 9.47
C LYS A 34 -3.40 9.07 8.44
N ARG A 35 -2.34 8.24 8.49
CA ARG A 35 -1.22 8.32 7.54
C ARG A 35 -1.66 8.00 6.12
N LEU A 36 -2.48 6.96 5.94
CA LEU A 36 -3.02 6.61 4.63
C LEU A 36 -3.88 7.72 4.05
N GLN A 37 -4.76 8.32 4.84
CA GLN A 37 -5.60 9.43 4.38
C GLN A 37 -4.78 10.68 4.00
N LEU A 38 -3.67 10.94 4.70
CA LEU A 38 -2.77 12.05 4.40
C LEU A 38 -1.91 11.80 3.16
N ALA A 39 -1.41 10.57 2.98
CA ALA A 39 -0.50 10.22 1.91
C ALA A 39 -1.22 9.85 0.60
N ALA A 40 -2.45 9.33 0.68
CA ALA A 40 -3.20 8.93 -0.49
C ALA A 40 -3.75 10.14 -1.26
N SER A 41 -3.48 10.18 -2.56
CA SER A 41 -4.13 11.12 -3.45
C SER A 41 -5.61 10.74 -3.63
N LYS A 42 -6.48 11.76 -3.70
CA LYS A 42 -7.90 11.58 -4.04
C LYS A 42 -8.14 11.41 -5.55
N ARG A 43 -7.09 11.52 -6.36
CA ARG A 43 -7.13 11.38 -7.82
C ARG A 43 -7.10 9.91 -8.23
N PHE A 44 -8.29 9.34 -8.42
CA PHE A 44 -8.48 7.96 -8.87
C PHE A 44 -8.18 7.77 -10.35
N ASP A 45 -8.21 8.85 -11.13
CA ASP A 45 -7.86 8.87 -12.55
C ASP A 45 -6.47 8.29 -12.83
N TYR A 46 -5.49 8.51 -11.95
CA TYR A 46 -4.16 7.88 -12.09
C TYR A 46 -4.17 6.36 -12.04
N VAL A 47 -5.14 5.76 -11.36
CA VAL A 47 -5.32 4.31 -11.34
C VAL A 47 -6.02 3.87 -12.62
N VAL A 48 -7.00 4.63 -13.10
CA VAL A 48 -7.71 4.33 -14.34
C VAL A 48 -6.75 4.39 -15.54
N ASP A 49 -5.92 5.43 -15.63
CA ASP A 49 -4.93 5.62 -16.68
C ASP A 49 -3.89 4.48 -16.71
N SER A 50 -3.46 3.99 -15.54
CA SER A 50 -2.51 2.88 -15.47
C SER A 50 -3.11 1.58 -16.00
N TYR A 51 -4.40 1.32 -15.74
CA TYR A 51 -5.10 0.19 -16.33
C TYR A 51 -5.28 0.34 -17.84
N TYR A 52 -5.68 1.52 -18.32
CA TYR A 52 -5.78 1.76 -19.76
C TYR A 52 -4.44 1.56 -20.46
N HIS A 53 -3.35 2.08 -19.89
CA HIS A 53 -2.01 1.88 -20.43
C HIS A 53 -1.62 0.39 -20.43
N ALA A 54 -1.93 -0.34 -19.35
CA ALA A 54 -1.62 -1.77 -19.28
C ALA A 54 -2.32 -2.61 -20.36
N ILE A 55 -3.58 -2.29 -20.68
CA ILE A 55 -4.39 -3.04 -21.66
C ILE A 55 -4.03 -2.65 -23.10
N THR A 56 -3.66 -1.38 -23.33
CA THR A 56 -3.38 -0.85 -24.68
C THR A 56 -1.90 -0.84 -25.04
N ALA A 57 -1.00 -1.22 -24.12
CA ALA A 57 0.43 -1.25 -24.38
C ALA A 57 0.80 -2.22 -25.50
N LYS A 58 1.61 -1.75 -26.44
CA LYS A 58 2.17 -2.57 -27.53
C LYS A 58 3.02 -3.74 -27.00
N TYR A 59 3.71 -3.53 -25.88
CA TYR A 59 4.52 -4.54 -25.18
C TYR A 59 4.15 -4.59 -23.69
N PRO A 60 3.13 -5.37 -23.32
CA PRO A 60 2.64 -5.43 -21.95
C PRO A 60 3.71 -5.88 -20.96
N ARG A 61 3.77 -5.24 -19.78
CA ARG A 61 4.68 -5.61 -18.69
C ARG A 61 3.96 -6.36 -17.58
N CYS A 62 4.69 -7.17 -16.82
CA CYS A 62 4.11 -7.87 -15.67
C CYS A 62 3.70 -6.96 -14.51
N ARG A 63 4.18 -5.70 -14.47
CA ARG A 63 3.88 -4.74 -13.39
C ARG A 63 3.78 -3.33 -13.95
N TYR A 64 2.68 -2.65 -13.62
CA TYR A 64 2.45 -1.23 -13.86
C TYR A 64 2.33 -0.52 -12.52
N ARG A 65 3.10 0.56 -12.30
CA ARG A 65 3.09 1.28 -11.03
C ARG A 65 2.08 2.42 -11.10
N CYS A 66 1.00 2.28 -10.33
CA CYS A 66 0.07 3.39 -10.10
C CYS A 66 0.75 4.46 -9.24
N ALA A 67 0.58 5.73 -9.60
CA ALA A 67 0.95 6.91 -8.81
C ALA A 67 2.41 7.42 -8.82
N TYR A 68 3.24 7.03 -9.80
CA TYR A 68 4.43 7.83 -10.13
C TYR A 68 4.11 8.67 -11.38
N LYS A 69 4.49 9.95 -11.42
CA LYS A 69 4.41 10.75 -12.66
C LYS A 69 5.30 10.06 -13.71
N GLU A 70 4.72 9.15 -14.48
CA GLU A 70 5.41 8.52 -15.59
C GLU A 70 5.42 9.51 -16.76
N LYS A 71 6.40 10.41 -16.74
CA LYS A 71 6.93 10.99 -17.99
C LYS A 71 7.82 9.99 -18.75
N LEU A 72 7.99 8.75 -18.24
CA LEU A 72 9.03 7.84 -18.73
C LEU A 72 8.52 6.58 -19.48
N ALA A 73 7.21 6.36 -19.60
CA ALA A 73 6.69 5.25 -20.41
C ALA A 73 6.21 5.66 -21.81
N MET A 74 6.28 6.96 -22.16
CA MET A 74 5.85 7.47 -23.47
C MET A 74 6.94 7.46 -24.56
N PHE A 75 8.15 6.94 -24.29
CA PHE A 75 9.27 6.99 -25.24
C PHE A 75 10.05 5.69 -25.44
N LEU A 76 9.49 4.52 -25.12
CA LEU A 76 10.03 3.22 -25.58
C LEU A 76 8.91 2.21 -25.84
#